data_AF-A0A7R7WHN6-F1
#
_entry.id   AF-A0A7R7WHN6-F1
#
_cell.length_a   1.000
_cell.length_b   1.000
_cell.length_c   1.000
_cell.angle_alpha   90.00
_cell.angle_beta   90.00
_cell.angle_gamma   90.00
#
_symmetry.space_group_name_H-M   'P 1'
#
loop_
_entity.id
_entity.type
_entity.pdbx_description
1 polymer ?
#
loop_
_entity_poly.entity_id
_entity_poly.type
_entity_poly.pdbx_seq_one_letter_code
_entity_poly.pdbx_strand_id
1 'polypeptide(L)'
;MPRKVSFSETQLPNFDKPIRPPSISVDFSTTVPECPVTAARQPARYTNDYIEKPGVPRANTTASIDRPDGDESYTKQFGDFTPLQQHVLFWDRDRDGQIYPWDTYNGFRDLGFNIIFSFLAVLIINLNFSYPTRLAHSYLPDPWFRVYVDAVHKAKHGSDSNTYDPEGRFVPQSFENMFAKYDRDGDGALTLRELFDMMHGNRCAADPFGV
;
A
#
# COMPACT_ATOMS: atom_id res chain seq x y z
N MET A 1 29.81 -17.15 -10.19
CA MET A 1 28.56 -17.94 -10.13
C MET A 1 27.48 -17.06 -9.52
N PRO A 2 26.35 -16.79 -10.20
CA PRO A 2 25.27 -16.03 -9.58
C PRO A 2 24.66 -16.87 -8.44
N ARG A 3 24.43 -16.25 -7.28
CA ARG A 3 23.75 -16.87 -6.14
C ARG A 3 22.33 -17.19 -6.61
N LYS A 4 22.08 -18.44 -6.98
CA LYS A 4 20.73 -18.96 -7.19
C LYS A 4 19.99 -18.78 -5.86
N VAL A 5 19.07 -17.82 -5.80
CA VAL A 5 18.06 -17.80 -4.76
C VAL A 5 17.17 -18.99 -5.08
N SER A 6 17.49 -20.12 -4.45
CA SER A 6 16.58 -21.26 -4.39
C SER A 6 15.38 -20.77 -3.60
N PHE A 7 14.24 -20.62 -4.25
CA PHE A 7 12.96 -20.72 -3.54
C PHE A 7 12.84 -22.18 -3.11
N SER A 8 13.67 -22.59 -2.13
CA SER A 8 13.32 -23.74 -1.30
C SER A 8 11.91 -23.47 -0.83
N GLU A 9 10.99 -24.41 -1.07
CA GLU A 9 9.61 -24.37 -0.59
C GLU A 9 9.58 -23.62 0.74
N THR A 10 9.21 -22.34 0.68
CA THR A 10 9.03 -21.55 1.87
C THR A 10 7.89 -22.28 2.52
N GLN A 11 8.18 -23.02 3.59
CA GLN A 11 7.17 -23.62 4.45
C GLN A 11 6.25 -22.46 4.78
N LEU A 12 5.11 -22.40 4.09
CA LEU A 12 4.19 -21.29 4.20
C LEU A 12 3.94 -21.17 5.70
N PRO A 13 4.12 -19.98 6.30
CA PRO A 13 3.62 -19.76 7.64
C PRO A 13 2.23 -20.36 7.68
N ASN A 14 1.92 -21.13 8.73
CA ASN A 14 0.58 -21.60 8.95
C ASN A 14 -0.28 -20.34 9.13
N PHE A 15 -0.71 -19.74 8.02
CA PHE A 15 -1.62 -18.63 7.99
C PHE A 15 -2.93 -19.28 8.38
N ASP A 16 -3.20 -19.28 9.70
CA ASP A 16 -4.57 -19.36 10.17
C ASP A 16 -5.37 -18.42 9.28
N LYS A 17 -6.49 -18.93 8.74
CA LYS A 17 -7.31 -18.15 7.82
C LYS A 17 -7.54 -16.76 8.43
N PRO A 18 -7.41 -15.68 7.65
CA PRO A 18 -7.58 -14.33 8.16
C PRO A 18 -8.92 -14.24 8.90
N ILE A 19 -8.90 -13.50 10.01
CA ILE A 19 -10.02 -13.42 10.92
C ILE A 19 -11.20 -12.86 10.13
N ARG A 20 -12.21 -13.68 9.82
CA ARG A 20 -13.49 -13.17 9.30
C ARG A 20 -14.16 -12.42 10.43
N PRO A 21 -14.17 -11.08 10.40
CA PRO A 21 -14.74 -10.32 11.48
C PRO A 21 -16.27 -10.42 11.40
N PRO A 22 -16.96 -10.53 12.54
CA PRO A 22 -18.42 -10.58 12.55
C PRO A 22 -19.01 -9.29 11.99
N SER A 23 -20.23 -9.37 11.43
CA SER A 23 -20.98 -8.18 11.04
C SER A 23 -21.46 -7.44 12.29
N ILE A 24 -20.81 -6.33 12.63
CA ILE A 24 -21.16 -5.53 13.81
C ILE A 24 -22.19 -4.47 13.42
N SER A 25 -23.28 -4.42 14.18
CA SER A 25 -24.27 -3.35 14.11
C SER A 25 -23.70 -2.10 14.77
N VAL A 26 -23.78 -0.97 14.08
CA VAL A 26 -23.47 0.35 14.63
C VAL A 26 -24.78 1.12 14.85
N ASP A 27 -24.81 1.99 15.86
CA ASP A 27 -26.02 2.73 16.28
C ASP A 27 -26.36 3.94 15.38
N PHE A 28 -25.62 4.12 14.28
CA PHE A 28 -25.80 5.20 13.31
C PHE A 28 -25.78 4.66 11.88
N SER A 29 -26.39 5.38 10.95
CA SER A 29 -26.41 4.96 9.55
C SER A 29 -25.07 5.20 8.85
N THR A 30 -24.55 4.19 8.17
CA THR A 30 -23.42 4.32 7.23
C THR A 30 -23.88 4.31 5.76
N THR A 31 -25.19 4.35 5.53
CA THR A 31 -25.80 4.30 4.19
C THR A 31 -26.86 5.37 4.01
N VAL A 32 -27.04 5.84 2.78
CA VAL A 32 -28.15 6.73 2.43
C VAL A 32 -28.84 6.26 1.14
N PRO A 33 -30.18 6.30 1.04
CA PRO A 33 -30.91 5.76 -0.11
C PRO A 33 -30.54 6.43 -1.44
N GLU A 34 -30.34 7.76 -1.44
CA GLU A 34 -30.01 8.55 -2.63
C GLU A 34 -28.56 8.34 -3.13
N CYS A 35 -27.75 7.56 -2.40
CA CYS A 35 -26.39 7.22 -2.81
C CYS A 35 -26.16 5.70 -2.66
N PRO A 36 -26.67 4.87 -3.61
CA PRO A 36 -26.64 3.41 -3.52
C PRO A 36 -25.24 2.82 -3.32
N VAL A 37 -24.19 3.51 -3.77
CA VAL A 37 -22.81 3.06 -3.58
C VAL A 37 -22.42 2.99 -2.09
N THR A 38 -23.02 3.80 -1.22
CA THR A 38 -22.80 3.71 0.24
C THR A 38 -23.31 2.40 0.83
N ALA A 39 -24.37 1.82 0.25
CA ALA A 39 -24.87 0.51 0.63
C ALA A 39 -23.97 -0.62 0.09
N ALA A 40 -23.47 -0.48 -1.13
CA ALA A 40 -22.62 -1.47 -1.79
C ALA A 40 -21.19 -1.53 -1.26
N ARG A 41 -20.64 -0.43 -0.76
CA ARG A 41 -19.26 -0.30 -0.29
C ARG A 41 -19.20 0.14 1.17
N GLN A 42 -19.65 -0.75 2.06
CA GLN A 42 -19.67 -0.49 3.49
C GLN A 42 -18.25 -0.33 4.07
N PRO A 43 -18.03 0.63 4.98
CA PRO A 43 -16.78 0.67 5.75
C PRO A 43 -16.70 -0.51 6.73
N ALA A 44 -15.48 -0.87 7.12
CA ALA A 44 -15.25 -1.82 8.20
C ALA A 44 -15.77 -1.26 9.53
N ARG A 45 -16.55 -2.05 10.26
CA ARG A 45 -17.17 -1.65 11.55
C ARG A 45 -16.57 -2.34 12.77
N TYR A 46 -15.65 -3.26 12.53
CA TYR A 46 -15.08 -4.17 13.53
C TYR A 46 -13.67 -3.79 13.96
N THR A 47 -13.02 -2.82 13.30
CA THR A 47 -11.59 -2.56 13.49
C THR A 47 -11.24 -2.14 14.92
N ASN A 48 -12.14 -1.43 15.61
CA ASN A 48 -11.96 -1.01 17.02
C ASN A 48 -11.87 -2.18 18.00
N ASP A 49 -12.39 -3.36 17.65
CA ASP A 49 -12.40 -4.52 18.53
C ASP A 49 -11.02 -5.20 18.61
N TYR A 50 -10.19 -4.97 17.59
CA TYR A 50 -8.86 -5.56 17.45
C TYR A 50 -7.75 -4.52 17.62
N ILE A 51 -7.99 -3.29 17.21
CA ILE A 51 -6.97 -2.24 17.15
C ILE A 51 -7.47 -1.01 17.91
N GLU A 52 -6.70 -0.56 18.90
CA GLU A 52 -7.01 0.66 19.65
C GLU A 52 -6.96 1.89 18.73
N LYS A 53 -8.04 2.67 18.62
CA LYS A 53 -8.08 3.93 17.83
C LYS A 53 -7.54 3.74 16.39
N PRO A 54 -8.19 2.91 15.56
CA PRO A 54 -7.72 2.53 14.23
C PRO A 54 -7.78 3.68 13.21
N GLY A 55 -8.52 4.75 13.52
CA GLY A 55 -8.50 5.98 12.72
C GLY A 55 -7.26 6.86 12.94
N VAL A 56 -6.44 6.59 13.97
CA VAL A 56 -5.20 7.33 14.23
C VAL A 56 -4.07 6.75 13.38
N PRO A 57 -3.39 7.53 12.53
CA PRO A 57 -2.29 7.02 11.71
C PRO A 57 -1.12 6.49 12.56
N ARG A 58 -0.56 5.35 12.16
CA ARG A 58 0.60 4.68 12.75
C ARG A 58 1.88 5.18 12.09
N ALA A 59 2.78 5.71 12.91
CA ALA A 59 3.98 6.37 12.43
C ALA A 59 5.01 5.42 11.79
N ASN A 60 5.08 4.15 12.23
CA ASN A 60 6.14 3.22 11.83
C ASN A 60 5.74 1.73 11.89
N THR A 61 4.45 1.43 12.00
CA THR A 61 3.92 0.06 12.05
C THR A 61 2.66 -0.07 11.20
N THR A 62 2.43 -1.25 10.64
CA THR A 62 1.25 -1.60 9.83
C THR A 62 0.35 -2.53 10.64
N ALA A 63 -0.44 -1.96 11.54
CA ALA A 63 -1.38 -2.69 12.39
C ALA A 63 -2.64 -3.10 11.60
N SER A 64 -2.89 -4.41 11.45
CA SER A 64 -4.12 -4.96 10.86
C SER A 64 -4.88 -5.80 11.88
N ILE A 65 -6.12 -6.21 11.57
CA ILE A 65 -6.88 -7.07 12.50
C ILE A 65 -6.20 -8.43 12.76
N ASP A 66 -5.48 -8.96 11.76
CA ASP A 66 -4.74 -10.22 11.88
C ASP A 66 -3.43 -10.03 12.65
N ARG A 67 -2.90 -8.80 12.67
CA ARG A 67 -1.66 -8.46 13.37
C ARG A 67 -1.78 -7.07 14.02
N PRO A 68 -2.49 -6.96 15.17
CA PRO A 68 -2.83 -5.67 15.77
C PRO A 68 -1.63 -4.81 16.16
N ASP A 69 -0.52 -5.44 16.52
CA ASP A 69 0.73 -4.74 16.87
C ASP A 69 1.67 -4.53 15.65
N GLY A 70 1.27 -5.03 14.48
CA GLY A 70 2.10 -5.08 13.28
C GLY A 70 3.30 -6.02 13.42
N ASP A 71 4.25 -5.96 12.49
CA ASP A 71 5.46 -6.77 12.56
C ASP A 71 6.51 -6.11 13.48
N GLU A 72 6.56 -6.57 14.73
CA GLU A 72 7.53 -6.10 15.73
C GLU A 72 8.98 -6.15 15.24
N SER A 73 9.36 -7.20 14.50
CA SER A 73 10.73 -7.37 14.02
C SER A 73 11.08 -6.33 12.97
N TYR A 74 10.13 -6.05 12.08
CA TYR A 74 10.26 -5.07 11.02
C TYR A 74 10.22 -3.65 11.57
N THR A 75 9.30 -3.35 12.50
CA THR A 75 9.26 -2.07 13.21
C THR A 75 10.52 -1.83 14.04
N LYS A 76 11.13 -2.85 14.63
CA LYS A 76 12.42 -2.69 15.31
C LYS A 76 13.56 -2.36 14.35
N GLN A 77 13.54 -2.92 13.14
CA GLN A 77 14.59 -2.71 12.15
C GLN A 77 14.45 -1.38 11.39
N PHE A 78 13.22 -0.95 11.09
CA PHE A 78 12.92 0.20 10.25
C PHE A 78 12.01 1.23 10.94
N GLY A 79 11.99 1.25 12.27
CA GLY A 79 11.10 2.08 13.08
C GLY A 79 11.29 3.60 12.93
N ASP A 80 12.42 4.02 12.35
CA ASP A 80 12.72 5.41 12.04
C ASP A 80 12.07 5.90 10.74
N PHE A 81 11.46 4.99 9.96
CA PHE A 81 10.80 5.27 8.69
C PHE A 81 9.28 5.15 8.81
N THR A 82 8.56 5.95 8.02
CA THR A 82 7.11 5.77 7.88
C THR A 82 6.79 4.46 7.14
N PRO A 83 5.63 3.84 7.34
CA PRO A 83 5.23 2.64 6.61
C PRO A 83 5.33 2.78 5.09
N LEU A 84 5.03 3.96 4.53
CA LEU A 84 5.21 4.19 3.09
C LEU A 84 6.69 4.23 2.68
N GLN A 85 7.57 4.82 3.49
CA GLN A 85 9.01 4.75 3.26
C GLN A 85 9.51 3.31 3.36
N GLN A 86 9.11 2.61 4.41
CA GLN A 86 9.44 1.19 4.61
C GLN A 86 9.05 0.34 3.39
N HIS A 87 7.88 0.59 2.81
CA HIS A 87 7.41 -0.09 1.59
C HIS A 87 8.39 0.08 0.41
N VAL A 88 8.94 1.28 0.20
CA VAL A 88 9.84 1.54 -0.93
C VAL A 88 11.32 1.22 -0.66
N LEU A 89 11.71 1.01 0.61
CA LEU A 89 13.09 0.66 0.99
C LEU A 89 13.60 -0.63 0.34
N PHE A 90 12.71 -1.54 -0.09
CA PHE A 90 13.13 -2.72 -0.85
C PHE A 90 13.89 -2.34 -2.14
N TRP A 91 13.51 -1.23 -2.76
CA TRP A 91 14.14 -0.72 -3.98
C TRP A 91 15.35 0.18 -3.69
N ASP A 92 15.45 0.82 -2.53
CA ASP A 92 16.63 1.59 -2.09
C ASP A 92 17.66 0.67 -1.41
N ARG A 93 18.35 -0.16 -2.20
CA ARG A 93 19.15 -1.29 -1.70
C ARG A 93 20.48 -0.87 -1.07
N ASP A 94 21.08 0.20 -1.58
CA ASP A 94 22.30 0.80 -1.06
C ASP A 94 22.02 1.87 0.00
N ARG A 95 20.75 2.22 0.24
CA ARG A 95 20.27 3.10 1.32
C ARG A 95 20.81 4.52 1.19
N ASP A 96 20.90 5.02 -0.03
CA ASP A 96 21.29 6.39 -0.30
C ASP A 96 20.08 7.35 -0.38
N GLY A 97 18.87 6.81 -0.17
CA GLY A 97 17.62 7.54 -0.19
C GLY A 97 17.08 7.81 -1.61
N GLN A 98 17.68 7.23 -2.65
CA GLN A 98 17.37 7.48 -4.04
C GLN A 98 17.15 6.17 -4.79
N ILE A 99 15.96 6.02 -5.38
CA ILE A 99 15.62 4.86 -6.20
C ILE A 99 15.79 5.26 -7.66
N TYR A 100 16.82 4.74 -8.31
CA TYR A 100 17.05 4.95 -9.73
C TYR A 100 16.17 4.00 -10.59
N PRO A 101 16.01 4.31 -11.89
CA PRO A 101 15.33 3.42 -12.83
C PRO A 101 15.83 1.97 -12.82
N TRP A 102 17.15 1.75 -12.66
CA TRP A 102 17.70 0.39 -12.61
C TRP A 102 17.40 -0.31 -11.29
N ASP A 103 17.22 0.41 -10.18
CA ASP A 103 16.84 -0.17 -8.90
C ASP A 103 15.41 -0.69 -8.98
N THR A 104 14.49 0.11 -9.54
CA THR A 104 13.12 -0.32 -9.87
C THR A 104 13.14 -1.58 -10.74
N TYR A 105 13.86 -1.54 -11.87
CA TYR A 105 13.95 -2.69 -12.77
C TYR A 105 14.46 -3.94 -12.04
N ASN A 106 15.60 -3.84 -11.36
CA ASN A 106 16.22 -4.96 -10.66
C ASN A 106 15.33 -5.49 -9.53
N GLY A 107 14.64 -4.61 -8.79
CA GLY A 107 13.69 -5.01 -7.76
C GLY A 107 12.54 -5.85 -8.32
N PHE A 108 11.93 -5.45 -9.44
CA PHE A 108 10.90 -6.28 -10.10
C PHE A 108 11.46 -7.59 -10.65
N ARG A 109 12.69 -7.58 -11.18
CA ARG A 109 13.37 -8.81 -11.62
C ARG A 109 13.63 -9.78 -10.45
N ASP A 110 14.01 -9.26 -9.29
CA ASP A 110 14.24 -10.05 -8.07
C ASP A 110 12.93 -10.62 -7.49
N LEU A 111 11.81 -9.91 -7.66
CA LEU A 111 10.46 -10.40 -7.33
C LEU A 111 9.95 -11.47 -8.33
N GLY A 112 10.70 -11.77 -9.39
CA GLY A 112 10.37 -12.81 -10.37
C GLY A 112 9.57 -12.33 -11.59
N PHE A 113 9.30 -11.03 -11.72
CA PHE A 113 8.61 -10.49 -12.89
C PHE A 113 9.50 -10.55 -14.14
N ASN A 114 8.91 -10.78 -15.30
CA ASN A 114 9.64 -10.86 -16.57
C ASN A 114 10.25 -9.50 -16.99
N ILE A 115 11.09 -9.53 -18.02
CA ILE A 115 11.81 -8.34 -18.54
C ILE A 115 10.84 -7.25 -18.99
N ILE A 116 9.77 -7.60 -19.71
CA ILE A 116 8.81 -6.65 -20.25
C ILE A 116 8.09 -5.93 -19.10
N PHE A 117 7.59 -6.69 -18.13
CA PHE A 117 6.92 -6.12 -16.97
C PHE A 117 7.86 -5.23 -16.16
N SER A 118 9.10 -5.68 -15.92
CA SER A 118 10.08 -4.91 -15.15
C SER A 118 10.44 -3.59 -15.84
N PHE A 119 10.54 -3.59 -17.17
CA PHE A 119 10.74 -2.37 -17.95
C PHE A 119 9.52 -1.44 -17.90
N LEU A 120 8.31 -1.97 -18.05
CA LEU A 120 7.07 -1.18 -17.93
C LEU A 120 6.94 -0.56 -16.54
N ALA A 121 7.32 -1.28 -15.48
CA ALA A 121 7.30 -0.77 -14.12
C ALA A 121 8.22 0.46 -13.94
N VAL A 122 9.39 0.49 -14.59
CA VAL A 122 10.26 1.68 -14.61
C VAL A 122 9.55 2.87 -15.24
N LEU A 123 8.88 2.67 -16.38
CA LEU A 123 8.15 3.75 -17.05
C LEU A 123 7.00 4.27 -16.19
N ILE A 124 6.29 3.38 -15.49
CA ILE A 124 5.17 3.76 -14.64
C ILE A 124 5.65 4.45 -13.37
N ILE A 125 6.67 3.92 -12.69
CA ILE A 125 7.07 4.40 -11.37
C ILE A 125 8.01 5.61 -11.50
N ASN A 126 9.16 5.46 -12.16
CA ASN A 126 10.19 6.50 -12.15
C ASN A 126 9.76 7.75 -12.93
N LEU A 127 9.06 7.60 -14.07
CA LEU A 127 8.61 8.78 -14.83
C LEU A 127 7.56 9.60 -14.08
N ASN A 128 6.65 8.94 -13.33
CA ASN A 128 5.55 9.62 -12.66
C ASN A 128 5.90 10.06 -11.24
N PHE A 129 6.76 9.33 -10.52
CA PHE A 129 7.08 9.64 -9.11
C PHE A 129 8.35 10.48 -8.94
N SER A 130 9.22 10.55 -9.95
CA SER A 130 10.47 11.30 -9.81
C SER A 130 10.24 12.79 -9.52
N TYR A 131 9.42 13.47 -10.33
CA TYR A 131 9.19 14.89 -10.13
C TYR A 131 8.44 15.21 -8.82
N PRO A 132 7.32 14.53 -8.48
CA PRO A 132 6.62 14.76 -7.21
C PRO A 132 7.51 14.61 -5.97
N THR A 133 8.35 13.58 -5.93
CA THR A 133 9.26 13.37 -4.79
C THR A 133 10.42 14.36 -4.79
N ARG A 134 10.92 14.74 -5.98
CA ARG A 134 12.00 15.74 -6.10
C ARG A 134 11.59 17.15 -5.71
N LEU A 135 10.30 17.51 -5.77
CA LEU A 135 9.82 18.84 -5.40
C LEU A 135 10.16 19.25 -3.96
N ALA A 136 10.44 18.29 -3.06
CA ALA A 136 10.96 18.57 -1.72
C ALA A 136 12.39 19.14 -1.72
N HIS A 137 13.18 18.85 -2.77
CA HIS A 137 14.60 19.17 -2.90
C HIS A 137 14.88 20.24 -3.95
N SER A 138 14.10 20.26 -5.04
CA SER A 138 14.28 21.18 -6.17
C SER A 138 13.02 21.32 -7.03
N TYR A 139 12.81 22.52 -7.58
CA TYR A 139 11.80 22.76 -8.61
C TYR A 139 12.20 22.27 -10.01
N LEU A 140 13.48 21.92 -10.23
CA LEU A 140 13.93 21.37 -11.50
C LEU A 140 13.67 19.86 -11.56
N PRO A 141 13.22 19.30 -12.70
CA PRO A 141 13.06 17.86 -12.84
C PRO A 141 14.39 17.14 -12.70
N ASP A 142 14.34 15.84 -12.37
CA ASP A 142 15.54 15.00 -12.33
C ASP A 142 15.86 14.41 -13.70
N PRO A 143 17.01 14.75 -14.32
CA PRO A 143 17.43 14.10 -15.55
C PRO A 143 17.62 12.59 -15.41
N TRP A 144 17.83 12.09 -14.19
CA TRP A 144 18.02 10.67 -13.89
C TRP A 144 16.74 9.95 -13.46
N PHE A 145 15.61 10.65 -13.38
CA PHE A 145 14.31 10.09 -12.99
C PHE A 145 14.35 9.31 -11.65
N ARG A 146 15.12 9.80 -10.68
CA ARG A 146 15.19 9.21 -9.35
C ARG A 146 13.92 9.48 -8.55
N VAL A 147 13.51 8.50 -7.75
CA VAL A 147 12.46 8.67 -6.73
C VAL A 147 13.13 8.84 -5.37
N TYR A 148 12.75 9.87 -4.63
CA TYR A 148 13.36 10.22 -3.35
C TYR A 148 12.56 9.63 -2.19
N VAL A 149 13.20 8.79 -1.36
CA VAL A 149 12.55 8.02 -0.30
C VAL A 149 11.97 8.93 0.78
N ASP A 150 12.72 9.95 1.21
CA ASP A 150 12.29 10.88 2.26
C ASP A 150 10.98 11.61 1.89
N ALA A 151 10.83 11.95 0.62
CA ALA A 151 9.70 12.67 0.05
C ALA A 151 8.67 11.76 -0.66
N VAL A 152 8.75 10.44 -0.52
CA VAL A 152 7.87 9.49 -1.25
C VAL A 152 6.38 9.72 -0.99
N HIS A 153 6.01 10.26 0.18
CA HIS A 153 4.64 10.65 0.51
C HIS A 153 4.06 11.71 -0.44
N LYS A 154 4.90 12.48 -1.16
CA LYS A 154 4.48 13.43 -2.19
C LYS A 154 4.04 12.76 -3.49
N ALA A 155 4.38 11.49 -3.71
CA ALA A 155 3.95 10.73 -4.90
C ALA A 155 2.55 10.12 -4.75
N LYS A 156 1.91 10.28 -3.58
CA LYS A 156 0.52 9.86 -3.37
C LYS A 156 -0.44 10.65 -4.25
N HIS A 157 -1.54 10.01 -4.65
CA HIS A 157 -2.55 10.64 -5.49
C HIS A 157 -3.98 10.34 -4.99
N GLY A 158 -4.96 11.08 -5.51
CA GLY A 158 -6.32 11.13 -4.93
C GLY A 158 -7.12 9.83 -5.03
N SER A 159 -6.79 8.97 -5.99
CA SER A 159 -7.47 7.69 -6.25
C SER A 159 -6.86 6.52 -5.47
N ASP A 160 -5.89 6.77 -4.59
CA ASP A 160 -5.33 5.75 -3.69
C ASP A 160 -6.40 5.19 -2.73
N SER A 161 -6.10 4.06 -2.08
CA SER A 161 -6.95 3.48 -1.03
C SER A 161 -7.04 4.32 0.26
N ASN A 162 -6.21 5.36 0.40
CA ASN A 162 -5.99 6.12 1.65
C ASN A 162 -5.47 5.26 2.83
N THR A 163 -4.88 4.09 2.55
CA THR A 163 -4.18 3.27 3.55
C THR A 163 -2.96 3.99 4.12
N TYR A 164 -2.32 4.84 3.32
CA TYR A 164 -1.35 5.81 3.81
C TYR A 164 -1.98 7.19 3.82
N ASP A 165 -1.76 7.94 4.89
CA ASP A 165 -2.14 9.35 4.96
C ASP A 165 -1.17 10.26 4.17
N PRO A 166 -1.42 11.58 4.09
CA PRO A 166 -0.56 12.50 3.32
C PRO A 166 0.90 12.57 3.78
N GLU A 167 1.21 12.15 5.01
CA GLU A 167 2.56 12.08 5.56
C GLU A 167 3.20 10.68 5.37
N GLY A 168 2.49 9.73 4.77
CA GLY A 168 2.97 8.35 4.54
C GLY A 168 2.80 7.42 5.75
N ARG A 169 2.05 7.84 6.77
CA ARG A 169 1.71 7.02 7.95
C ARG A 169 0.59 6.06 7.60
N PHE A 170 0.60 4.88 8.19
CA PHE A 170 -0.40 3.84 7.89
C PHE A 170 -1.69 4.09 8.68
N VAL A 171 -2.87 4.00 8.05
CA VAL A 171 -4.18 4.20 8.69
C VAL A 171 -4.90 2.85 8.77
N PRO A 172 -4.91 2.16 9.93
CA PRO A 172 -5.53 0.84 10.07
C PRO A 172 -6.98 0.79 9.60
N GLN A 173 -7.80 1.79 9.96
CA GLN A 173 -9.19 1.85 9.54
C GLN A 173 -9.35 1.91 8.00
N SER A 174 -8.48 2.65 7.30
CA SER A 174 -8.52 2.72 5.84
C SER A 174 -8.09 1.41 5.19
N PHE A 175 -7.15 0.69 5.79
CA PHE A 175 -6.74 -0.64 5.36
C PHE A 175 -7.91 -1.64 5.48
N GLU A 176 -8.55 -1.73 6.64
CA GLU A 176 -9.70 -2.64 6.82
C GLU A 176 -10.91 -2.25 5.95
N ASN A 177 -11.11 -0.95 5.71
CA ASN A 177 -12.12 -0.47 4.77
C ASN A 177 -11.90 -0.98 3.34
N MET A 178 -10.66 -1.31 2.95
CA MET A 178 -10.36 -1.86 1.63
C MET A 178 -11.02 -3.23 1.47
N PHE A 179 -10.74 -4.14 2.40
CA PHE A 179 -11.29 -5.49 2.38
C PHE A 179 -12.80 -5.46 2.59
N ALA A 180 -13.30 -4.72 3.57
CA ALA A 180 -14.75 -4.63 3.84
C ALA A 180 -15.59 -4.17 2.62
N LYS A 181 -15.00 -3.39 1.70
CA LYS A 181 -15.69 -2.89 0.50
C LYS A 181 -15.56 -3.80 -0.72
N TYR A 182 -14.46 -4.55 -0.83
CA TYR A 182 -14.06 -5.17 -2.10
C TYR A 182 -13.75 -6.67 -2.00
N ASP A 183 -13.44 -7.20 -0.82
CA ASP A 183 -13.36 -8.65 -0.60
C ASP A 183 -14.79 -9.22 -0.52
N ARG A 184 -15.26 -9.81 -1.61
CA ARG A 184 -16.66 -10.24 -1.75
C ARG A 184 -16.88 -11.65 -1.21
N ASP A 185 -15.87 -12.49 -1.22
CA ASP A 185 -15.98 -13.86 -0.71
C ASP A 185 -15.56 -13.97 0.77
N GLY A 186 -14.97 -12.90 1.32
CA GLY A 186 -14.58 -12.75 2.71
C GLY A 186 -13.37 -13.61 3.07
N ASP A 187 -12.53 -13.97 2.10
CA ASP A 187 -11.36 -14.82 2.35
C ASP A 187 -10.14 -14.05 2.89
N GLY A 188 -10.27 -12.74 3.08
CA GLY A 188 -9.23 -11.84 3.58
C GLY A 188 -8.18 -11.48 2.53
N ALA A 189 -8.45 -11.74 1.26
CA ALA A 189 -7.64 -11.34 0.14
C ALA A 189 -8.48 -10.62 -0.92
N LEU A 190 -7.82 -9.96 -1.87
CA LEU A 190 -8.47 -9.43 -3.06
C LEU A 190 -8.03 -10.23 -4.26
N THR A 191 -8.99 -10.85 -4.95
CA THR A 191 -8.74 -11.39 -6.28
C THR A 191 -8.35 -10.27 -7.24
N LEU A 192 -7.72 -10.60 -8.37
CA LEU A 192 -7.40 -9.59 -9.40
C LEU A 192 -8.65 -8.80 -9.84
N ARG A 193 -9.80 -9.48 -9.93
CA ARG A 193 -11.06 -8.84 -10.31
C ARG A 193 -11.52 -7.83 -9.25
N GLU A 194 -11.46 -8.18 -7.97
CA GLU A 194 -11.84 -7.29 -6.88
C GLU A 194 -10.87 -6.12 -6.74
N LEU A 195 -9.57 -6.37 -6.98
CA LEU A 195 -8.56 -5.33 -7.07
C LEU A 195 -8.87 -4.33 -8.20
N PHE A 196 -9.24 -4.81 -9.39
CA PHE A 196 -9.67 -3.92 -10.47
C PHE A 196 -10.96 -3.18 -10.13
N ASP A 197 -11.94 -3.83 -9.50
CA ASP A 197 -13.18 -3.17 -9.06
C ASP A 197 -12.89 -2.08 -8.01
N MET A 198 -11.89 -2.30 -7.15
CA MET A 198 -11.38 -1.31 -6.20
C MET A 198 -10.76 -0.11 -6.91
N MET A 199 -9.83 -0.36 -7.84
CA MET A 199 -9.18 0.69 -8.64
C MET A 199 -10.22 1.57 -9.34
N HIS A 200 -11.16 0.97 -10.08
CA HIS A 200 -12.26 1.68 -10.74
C HIS A 200 -13.13 2.44 -9.75
N GLY A 201 -13.38 1.85 -8.57
CA GLY A 201 -14.22 2.44 -7.55
C GLY A 201 -13.60 3.64 -6.84
N ASN A 202 -12.28 3.76 -6.82
CA ASN A 202 -11.56 4.85 -6.15
C ASN A 202 -11.18 6.01 -7.09
N ARG A 203 -11.33 5.86 -8.41
CA ARG A 203 -10.98 6.90 -9.39
C ARG A 203 -11.57 8.26 -9.03
N CYS A 204 -10.72 9.28 -9.03
CA CYS A 204 -11.08 10.67 -8.86
C CYS A 204 -10.96 11.43 -10.19
N ALA A 205 -11.95 12.27 -10.51
CA ALA A 205 -12.02 12.95 -11.81
C ALA A 205 -10.81 13.85 -12.13
N ALA A 206 -10.13 14.37 -11.12
CA ALA A 206 -8.96 15.24 -11.24
C ALA A 206 -7.66 14.55 -10.80
N ASP A 207 -7.54 13.26 -11.09
CA ASP A 207 -6.34 12.47 -10.78
C ASP A 207 -5.84 11.71 -12.03
N PRO A 208 -4.81 12.24 -12.73
CA PRO A 208 -4.29 11.62 -13.94
C PRO A 208 -3.53 10.30 -13.68
N PHE A 209 -3.21 9.98 -12.42
CA PHE A 209 -2.56 8.74 -12.02
C PHE A 209 -3.56 7.67 -11.55
N GLY A 210 -4.82 8.06 -11.35
CA GLY A 210 -5.91 7.16 -10.97
C GLY A 210 -6.34 6.27 -12.12
N VAL A 211 -5.74 5.07 -12.22
CA VAL A 211 -6.18 3.98 -13.10
C VAL A 211 -7.22 3.08 -12.44
#